data_AF-A0A709KDZ2-F1
#
_entry.id   AF-A0A709KDZ2-F1
#
_cell.length_a   1.000
_cell.length_b   1.000
_cell.length_c   1.000
_cell.angle_alpha   90.00
_cell.angle_beta   90.00
_cell.angle_gamma   90.00
#
_symmetry.space_group_name_H-M   'P 1'
#
loop_
_entity.id
_entity.type
_entity.pdbx_description
1 polymer ?
#
loop_
_entity_poly.entity_id
_entity_poly.type
_entity_poly.pdbx_seq_one_letter_code
_entity_poly.pdbx_strand_id
1 'polypeptide(L)'
;MLRFTEEEFQAFSERRNKGRSRPKTKKDPFLSLAPVKEVSPHAKALAALAKNPDLRVGNCEHYEQVFIFDYFERNYPEIYELLHATPNGGKRSKATAGKMKAEGQKKGYPDMSLDKACGIYHGMRIELKEPNGKAPTKEQIAWMRRLREEGYYVVLAYGAEQAITAILEYISLKKGEAIEHVLNGDKWLYAA
;
A
#
# COMPACT_ATOMS: atom_id res chain seq x y z
N MET A 1 -29.81 5.82 1.66
CA MET A 1 -30.61 4.81 2.38
C MET A 1 -29.70 4.14 3.40
N LEU A 2 -29.81 4.49 4.69
CA LEU A 2 -29.04 3.87 5.77
C LEU A 2 -29.42 2.38 5.83
N ARG A 3 -28.42 1.49 5.87
CA ARG A 3 -28.62 0.02 5.82
C ARG A 3 -28.81 -0.63 7.21
N PHE A 4 -29.01 0.18 8.24
CA PHE A 4 -29.32 -0.30 9.59
C PHE A 4 -30.34 0.64 10.21
N THR A 5 -31.35 0.06 10.83
CA THR A 5 -32.20 0.74 11.82
C THR A 5 -31.36 1.08 13.05
N GLU A 6 -31.79 2.09 13.80
CA GLU A 6 -31.12 2.53 15.03
C GLU A 6 -31.05 1.42 16.09
N GLU A 7 -32.07 0.55 16.09
CA GLU A 7 -32.20 -0.65 16.92
C GLU A 7 -31.15 -1.72 16.55
N GLU A 8 -30.94 -1.95 15.25
CA GLU A 8 -29.92 -2.88 14.75
C GLU A 8 -28.49 -2.41 15.07
N PHE A 9 -28.25 -1.09 15.02
CA PHE A 9 -26.96 -0.51 15.37
C PHE A 9 -26.64 -0.66 16.88
N GLN A 10 -27.65 -0.48 17.74
CA GLN A 10 -27.47 -0.67 19.17
C GLN A 10 -27.24 -2.13 19.56
N ALA A 11 -28.03 -3.06 19.00
CA ALA A 11 -27.85 -4.48 19.25
C ALA A 11 -26.46 -5.01 18.80
N PHE A 12 -25.89 -4.44 17.74
CA PHE A 12 -24.53 -4.75 17.28
C PHE A 12 -23.46 -4.22 18.26
N SER A 13 -23.61 -2.98 18.73
CA SER A 13 -22.68 -2.34 19.67
C SER A 13 -22.63 -3.06 21.02
N GLU A 14 -23.77 -3.51 21.54
CA GLU A 14 -23.86 -4.26 22.79
C GLU A 14 -23.18 -5.64 22.73
N ARG A 15 -23.26 -6.34 21.59
CA ARG A 15 -22.61 -7.64 21.41
C ARG A 15 -21.09 -7.52 21.34
N ARG A 16 -20.58 -6.45 20.73
CA ARG A 16 -19.14 -6.19 20.59
C ARG A 16 -18.46 -5.85 21.93
N ASN A 17 -19.18 -5.20 22.84
CA ASN A 17 -18.65 -4.80 24.15
C ASN A 17 -18.59 -5.94 25.19
N LYS A 18 -19.11 -7.14 24.90
CA LYS A 18 -18.91 -8.34 25.73
C LYS A 18 -17.54 -8.97 25.45
N GLY A 19 -16.47 -8.26 25.83
CA GLY A 19 -15.11 -8.75 25.73
C GLY A 19 -14.84 -9.93 26.67
N ARG A 20 -14.23 -11.01 26.15
CA ARG A 20 -13.60 -12.04 26.97
C ARG A 20 -12.32 -11.48 27.56
N SER A 21 -12.27 -11.26 28.88
CA SER A 21 -11.03 -10.91 29.58
C SER A 21 -10.07 -12.11 29.59
N ARG A 22 -8.89 -11.96 28.97
CA ARG A 22 -7.81 -12.94 29.08
C ARG A 22 -7.03 -12.68 30.38
N PRO A 23 -6.63 -13.71 31.16
CA PRO A 23 -5.87 -13.50 32.40
C PRO A 23 -4.53 -12.81 32.12
N LYS A 24 -4.18 -11.78 32.90
CA LYS A 24 -2.86 -11.17 32.87
C LYS A 24 -1.85 -12.12 33.53
N THR A 25 -0.89 -12.63 32.77
CA THR A 25 0.29 -13.31 33.31
C THR A 25 1.15 -12.30 34.06
N LYS A 26 1.51 -12.60 35.32
CA LYS A 26 2.46 -11.79 36.10
C LYS A 26 3.82 -11.85 35.41
N LYS A 27 4.31 -10.71 34.91
CA LYS A 27 5.66 -10.61 34.32
C LYS A 27 6.69 -10.63 35.44
N ASP A 28 7.69 -11.48 35.30
CA ASP A 28 8.86 -11.54 36.18
C ASP A 28 9.63 -10.20 36.11
N PRO A 29 9.83 -9.49 37.24
CA PRO A 29 10.57 -8.23 37.28
C PRO A 29 12.01 -8.35 36.76
N PHE A 30 12.65 -9.51 36.90
CA PHE A 30 14.02 -9.76 36.47
C PHE A 30 14.16 -10.08 34.97
N LEU A 31 13.07 -10.45 34.30
CA LEU A 31 13.00 -10.68 32.86
C LEU A 31 12.42 -9.47 32.10
N SER A 32 12.33 -8.30 32.75
CA SER A 32 11.86 -7.05 32.16
C SER A 32 12.87 -6.42 31.19
N LEU A 33 13.46 -7.23 30.31
CA LEU A 33 14.17 -6.73 29.15
C LEU A 33 13.21 -5.85 28.34
N ALA A 34 13.73 -4.74 27.81
CA ALA A 34 13.00 -3.97 26.82
C ALA A 34 12.48 -4.95 25.75
N PRO A 35 11.19 -4.90 25.39
CA PRO A 35 10.64 -5.83 24.42
C PRO A 35 11.48 -5.77 23.16
N VAL A 36 11.99 -6.94 22.73
CA VAL A 36 12.73 -7.05 21.46
C VAL A 36 11.83 -6.49 20.37
N LYS A 37 12.29 -5.46 19.66
CA LYS A 37 11.54 -4.88 18.54
C LYS A 37 11.30 -6.02 17.55
N GLU A 38 10.02 -6.32 17.27
CA GLU A 38 9.68 -7.38 16.33
C GLU A 38 10.37 -7.11 15.00
N VAL A 39 11.03 -8.13 14.45
CA VAL A 39 11.73 -8.00 13.18
C VAL A 39 10.72 -7.70 12.09
N SER A 40 10.97 -6.63 11.33
CA SER A 40 10.14 -6.15 10.23
C SER A 40 9.70 -7.29 9.29
N PRO A 41 8.43 -7.30 8.84
CA PRO A 41 7.96 -8.27 7.84
C PRO A 41 8.72 -8.14 6.52
N HIS A 42 9.11 -6.91 6.14
CA HIS A 42 9.86 -6.65 4.90
C HIS A 42 11.29 -7.20 5.03
N ALA A 43 11.96 -6.90 6.14
CA ALA A 43 13.29 -7.43 6.42
C ALA A 43 13.31 -8.97 6.45
N LYS A 44 12.28 -9.61 7.01
CA LYS A 44 12.12 -11.07 6.98
C LYS A 44 11.99 -11.59 5.54
N ALA A 45 11.15 -10.96 4.72
CA ALA A 45 10.96 -11.34 3.33
C ALA A 45 12.23 -11.18 2.50
N LEU A 46 12.98 -10.08 2.68
CA LEU A 46 14.25 -9.84 2.02
C LEU A 46 15.35 -10.79 2.48
N ALA A 47 15.40 -11.13 3.77
CA ALA A 47 16.32 -12.15 4.28
C ALA A 47 16.03 -13.54 3.70
N ALA A 48 14.75 -13.87 3.50
CA ALA A 48 14.36 -15.11 2.81
C ALA A 48 14.77 -15.07 1.33
N LEU A 49 14.56 -13.94 0.64
CA LEU A 49 15.00 -13.76 -0.75
C LEU A 49 16.52 -13.88 -0.90
N ALA A 50 17.29 -13.29 0.02
CA ALA A 50 18.75 -13.39 0.00
C ALA A 50 19.26 -14.83 0.15
N LYS A 51 18.53 -15.67 0.91
CA LYS A 51 18.82 -17.10 1.04
C LYS A 51 18.38 -17.92 -0.16
N ASN A 52 17.30 -17.52 -0.83
CA ASN A 52 16.75 -18.19 -1.99
C ASN A 52 16.34 -17.17 -3.07
N PRO A 53 17.26 -16.78 -3.96
CA PRO A 53 17.00 -15.80 -5.01
C PRO A 53 15.89 -16.22 -5.99
N ASP A 54 15.63 -17.52 -6.15
CA ASP A 54 14.60 -18.04 -7.06
C ASP A 54 13.19 -17.65 -6.63
N LEU A 55 12.98 -17.22 -5.38
CA LEU A 55 11.70 -16.68 -4.93
C LEU A 55 11.25 -15.47 -5.78
N ARG A 56 12.20 -14.74 -6.38
CA ARG A 56 11.91 -13.61 -7.28
C ARG A 56 11.27 -14.06 -8.60
N VAL A 57 11.51 -15.29 -9.04
CA VAL A 57 11.00 -15.80 -10.32
C VAL A 57 9.48 -15.88 -10.26
N GLY A 58 8.81 -15.08 -11.10
CA GLY A 58 7.35 -14.96 -11.14
C GLY A 58 6.74 -14.12 -10.01
N ASN A 59 7.56 -13.52 -9.14
CA ASN A 59 7.14 -12.61 -8.06
C ASN A 59 8.00 -11.34 -8.04
N CYS A 60 8.52 -10.90 -9.18
CA CYS A 60 9.44 -9.76 -9.21
C CYS A 60 8.74 -8.51 -8.70
N GLU A 61 7.51 -8.22 -9.16
CA GLU A 61 6.72 -7.06 -8.72
C GLU A 61 6.49 -7.05 -7.20
N HIS A 62 6.22 -8.23 -6.63
CA HIS A 62 6.07 -8.39 -5.18
C HIS A 62 7.35 -7.97 -4.45
N TYR A 63 8.51 -8.45 -4.89
CA TYR A 63 9.77 -8.11 -4.23
C TYR A 63 10.20 -6.66 -4.46
N GLU A 64 9.92 -6.07 -5.63
CA GLU A 64 10.07 -4.62 -5.84
C GLU A 64 9.29 -3.83 -4.78
N GLN A 65 8.03 -4.21 -4.53
CA GLN A 65 7.22 -3.58 -3.50
C GLN A 65 7.82 -3.78 -2.09
N VAL A 66 8.28 -5.00 -1.76
CA VAL A 66 8.94 -5.27 -0.48
C VAL A 66 10.19 -4.38 -0.29
N PHE A 67 11.00 -4.19 -1.33
CA PHE A 67 12.16 -3.29 -1.26
C PHE A 67 11.76 -1.84 -0.97
N ILE A 68 10.68 -1.35 -1.60
CA ILE A 68 10.17 0.01 -1.36
C ILE A 68 9.77 0.17 0.12
N PHE A 69 8.98 -0.76 0.65
CA PHE A 69 8.52 -0.67 2.04
C PHE A 69 9.67 -0.82 3.05
N ASP A 70 10.62 -1.75 2.84
CA ASP A 70 11.82 -1.87 3.68
C ASP A 70 12.68 -0.58 3.64
N TYR A 71 12.81 0.04 2.47
CA TYR A 71 13.54 1.29 2.32
C TYR A 71 12.92 2.43 3.14
N PHE A 72 11.61 2.66 3.03
CA PHE A 72 10.95 3.73 3.78
C PHE A 72 10.89 3.42 5.28
N GLU A 73 10.66 2.17 5.68
CA GLU A 73 10.67 1.78 7.10
C GLU A 73 12.01 2.07 7.79
N ARG A 74 13.13 1.88 7.07
CA ARG A 74 14.48 2.09 7.62
C ARG A 74 14.93 3.54 7.59
N ASN A 75 14.65 4.25 6.50
CA ASN A 75 15.28 5.54 6.21
C ASN A 75 14.34 6.73 6.48
N TYR A 76 13.02 6.53 6.38
CA TYR A 76 12.02 7.59 6.52
C TYR A 76 10.76 7.06 7.24
N PRO A 77 10.87 6.69 8.54
CA PRO A 77 9.75 6.10 9.28
C PRO A 77 8.48 6.97 9.22
N GLU A 78 8.60 8.29 9.19
CA GLU A 78 7.49 9.23 9.09
C GLU A 78 6.75 9.17 7.74
N ILE A 79 7.43 8.74 6.66
CA ILE A 79 6.80 8.47 5.36
C ILE A 79 6.16 7.08 5.40
N TYR A 80 6.87 6.10 5.97
CA TYR A 80 6.40 4.72 6.09
C TYR A 80 5.05 4.61 6.83
N GLU A 81 4.86 5.38 7.92
CA GLU A 81 3.59 5.40 8.68
C GLU A 81 2.37 5.84 7.85
N LEU A 82 2.59 6.56 6.74
CA LEU A 82 1.54 7.04 5.84
C LEU A 82 1.48 6.26 4.52
N LEU A 83 2.44 5.36 4.29
CA LEU A 83 2.53 4.53 3.09
C LEU A 83 1.85 3.18 3.36
N HIS A 84 0.90 2.80 2.51
CA HIS A 84 0.23 1.51 2.64
C HIS A 84 0.02 0.82 1.30
N ALA A 85 -0.02 -0.50 1.35
CA ALA A 85 -0.33 -1.34 0.20
C ALA A 85 -1.84 -1.51 0.02
N THR A 86 -2.28 -1.63 -1.22
CA THR A 86 -3.62 -2.12 -1.57
C THR A 86 -3.48 -3.56 -2.04
N PRO A 87 -3.85 -4.58 -1.25
CA PRO A 87 -3.62 -5.99 -1.58
C PRO A 87 -4.67 -6.51 -2.59
N ASN A 88 -4.70 -5.90 -3.77
CA ASN A 88 -5.62 -6.23 -4.85
C ASN A 88 -5.05 -7.29 -5.80
N GLY A 89 -3.74 -7.54 -5.78
CA GLY A 89 -3.05 -8.60 -6.52
C GLY A 89 -3.08 -9.97 -5.85
N GLY A 90 -2.61 -11.01 -6.55
CA GLY A 90 -2.41 -12.35 -5.99
C GLY A 90 -3.48 -13.41 -6.32
N LYS A 91 -3.06 -14.68 -6.30
CA LYS A 91 -3.95 -15.83 -6.50
C LYS A 91 -4.89 -15.97 -5.31
N ARG A 92 -6.18 -16.10 -5.58
CA ARG A 92 -7.21 -16.30 -4.54
C ARG A 92 -8.35 -17.17 -5.08
N SER A 93 -9.10 -17.79 -4.17
CA SER A 93 -10.27 -18.58 -4.55
C SER A 93 -11.36 -17.69 -5.17
N LYS A 94 -12.24 -18.28 -6.01
CA LYS A 94 -13.40 -17.56 -6.57
C LYS A 94 -14.30 -16.95 -5.47
N ALA A 95 -14.49 -17.70 -4.37
CA ALA A 95 -15.27 -17.22 -3.22
C ALA A 95 -14.62 -16.00 -2.55
N THR A 96 -13.31 -16.04 -2.31
CA THR A 96 -12.56 -14.89 -1.76
C THR A 96 -12.65 -13.68 -2.68
N ALA A 97 -12.46 -13.87 -3.99
CA ALA A 97 -12.60 -12.77 -4.97
C ALA A 97 -14.01 -12.16 -4.97
N GLY A 98 -15.06 -12.98 -4.83
CA GLY A 98 -16.44 -12.52 -4.70
C GLY A 98 -16.65 -11.65 -3.46
N LYS A 99 -16.15 -12.10 -2.30
CA LYS A 99 -16.21 -11.34 -1.04
C LYS A 99 -15.48 -10.00 -1.14
N MET A 100 -14.24 -9.99 -1.63
CA MET A 100 -13.47 -8.75 -1.76
C MET A 100 -14.16 -7.73 -2.67
N LYS A 101 -14.74 -8.17 -3.80
CA LYS A 101 -15.54 -7.29 -4.67
C LYS A 101 -16.77 -6.72 -3.95
N ALA A 102 -17.46 -7.54 -3.15
CA ALA A 102 -18.59 -7.10 -2.33
C ALA A 102 -18.17 -6.11 -1.22
N GLU A 103 -16.96 -6.25 -0.69
CA GLU A 103 -16.33 -5.33 0.27
C GLU A 103 -15.84 -4.03 -0.38
N GLY A 104 -15.91 -3.92 -1.71
CA GLY A 104 -15.58 -2.70 -2.44
C GLY A 104 -14.22 -2.72 -3.15
N GLN A 105 -13.51 -3.86 -3.18
CA GLN A 105 -12.29 -4.01 -3.97
C GLN A 105 -12.51 -3.55 -5.41
N LYS A 106 -11.67 -2.62 -5.84
CA LYS A 106 -11.68 -2.08 -7.19
C LYS A 106 -10.58 -2.75 -8.02
N LYS A 107 -10.98 -3.42 -9.10
CA LYS A 107 -10.03 -3.99 -10.06
C LYS A 107 -9.19 -2.88 -10.67
N GLY A 108 -7.88 -3.05 -10.70
CA GLY A 108 -6.93 -2.10 -11.27
C GLY A 108 -6.65 -0.85 -10.41
N TYR A 109 -7.12 -0.81 -9.16
CA TYR A 109 -6.72 0.27 -8.27
C TYR A 109 -5.21 0.16 -7.93
N PRO A 110 -4.46 1.27 -7.84
CA PRO A 110 -3.01 1.27 -7.63
C PRO A 110 -2.52 0.45 -6.42
N ASP A 111 -1.34 -0.14 -6.56
CA ASP A 111 -0.75 -1.07 -5.59
C ASP A 111 -0.40 -0.42 -4.25
N MET A 112 -0.05 0.87 -4.26
CA MET A 112 0.31 1.62 -3.05
C MET A 112 -0.33 3.00 -3.01
N SER A 113 -0.54 3.48 -1.79
CA SER A 113 -1.04 4.82 -1.51
C SER A 113 -0.20 5.45 -0.40
N LEU A 114 0.17 6.71 -0.59
CA LEU A 114 0.81 7.54 0.42
C LEU A 114 -0.17 8.65 0.80
N ASP A 115 -0.72 8.56 2.01
CA ASP A 115 -1.72 9.49 2.52
C ASP A 115 -1.05 10.70 3.21
N LYS A 116 -0.22 11.38 2.43
CA LYS A 116 0.46 12.62 2.80
C LYS A 116 0.19 13.67 1.75
N ALA A 117 -0.49 14.75 2.09
CA ALA A 117 -0.68 15.88 1.18
C ALA A 117 0.63 16.67 1.05
N CYS A 118 1.09 16.86 -0.19
CA CYS A 118 2.29 17.61 -0.54
C CYS A 118 2.01 18.46 -1.79
N GLY A 119 2.64 19.63 -1.90
CA GLY A 119 2.42 20.48 -3.07
C GLY A 119 0.98 20.97 -3.20
N ILE A 120 0.40 20.72 -4.37
CA ILE A 120 -1.02 20.92 -4.68
C ILE A 120 -1.87 19.65 -4.51
N TYR A 121 -1.27 18.51 -4.17
CA TYR A 121 -1.92 17.20 -4.24
C TYR A 121 -2.50 16.74 -2.91
N HIS A 122 -3.60 15.98 -2.96
CA HIS A 122 -4.26 15.43 -1.77
C HIS A 122 -3.55 14.21 -1.18
N GLY A 123 -2.65 13.59 -1.94
CA GLY A 123 -1.95 12.35 -1.62
C GLY A 123 -1.31 11.77 -2.89
N MET A 124 -0.55 10.70 -2.74
CA MET A 124 0.10 10.02 -3.86
C MET A 124 -0.42 8.59 -4.03
N ARG A 125 -0.53 8.15 -5.29
CA ARG A 125 -0.96 6.81 -5.69
C ARG A 125 0.11 6.23 -6.62
N ILE A 126 0.58 5.02 -6.33
CA ILE A 126 1.65 4.37 -7.08
C ILE A 126 1.14 3.05 -7.63
N GLU A 127 1.09 2.95 -8.95
CA GLU A 127 0.98 1.68 -9.68
C GLU A 127 2.39 1.17 -9.96
N LEU A 128 2.68 -0.06 -9.58
CA LEU A 128 4.03 -0.64 -9.66
C LEU A 128 4.05 -1.77 -10.69
N LYS A 129 5.03 -1.71 -11.59
CA LYS A 129 5.37 -2.81 -12.50
C LYS A 129 6.77 -3.32 -12.17
N GLU A 130 7.03 -4.55 -12.57
CA GLU A 130 8.40 -5.09 -12.66
C GLU A 130 9.25 -4.20 -13.59
N PRO A 131 10.58 -4.06 -13.39
CA PRO A 131 11.42 -3.16 -14.19
C PRO A 131 11.28 -3.32 -15.71
N ASN A 132 11.18 -4.56 -16.20
CA ASN A 132 10.95 -4.90 -17.60
C ASN A 132 9.56 -5.53 -17.81
N GLY A 133 8.60 -5.12 -16.99
CA GLY A 133 7.25 -5.65 -16.93
C GLY A 133 6.36 -5.17 -18.07
N LYS A 134 5.15 -5.71 -18.09
CA LYS A 134 4.11 -5.33 -19.05
C LYS A 134 3.60 -3.91 -18.81
N ALA A 135 3.04 -3.31 -19.84
CA ALA A 135 2.23 -2.08 -19.73
C ALA A 135 1.07 -2.28 -18.74
N PRO A 136 0.59 -1.20 -18.08
CA PRO A 136 -0.57 -1.27 -17.22
C PRO A 136 -1.80 -1.72 -18.01
N THR A 137 -2.72 -2.41 -17.32
CA THR A 137 -4.00 -2.82 -17.88
C THR A 137 -4.92 -1.63 -18.12
N LYS A 138 -5.95 -1.80 -18.96
CA LYS A 138 -6.95 -0.74 -19.22
C LYS A 138 -7.63 -0.26 -17.94
N GLU A 139 -7.94 -1.17 -17.02
CA GLU A 139 -8.55 -0.81 -15.73
C GLU A 139 -7.60 -0.03 -14.82
N GLN A 140 -6.29 -0.33 -14.85
CA GLN A 140 -5.28 0.45 -14.13
C GLN A 140 -5.16 1.86 -14.69
N ILE A 141 -5.08 1.99 -16.01
CA ILE A 141 -5.06 3.30 -16.69
C ILE A 141 -6.31 4.13 -16.31
N ALA A 142 -7.50 3.52 -16.36
CA ALA A 142 -8.74 4.20 -16.02
C ALA A 142 -8.77 4.70 -14.56
N TRP A 143 -8.25 3.90 -13.61
CA TRP A 143 -8.15 4.33 -12.20
C TRP A 143 -7.11 5.44 -12.01
N MET A 144 -5.94 5.31 -12.61
CA MET A 144 -4.90 6.34 -12.50
C MET A 144 -5.37 7.69 -13.06
N ARG A 145 -6.08 7.70 -14.19
CA ARG A 145 -6.69 8.91 -14.76
C ARG A 145 -7.73 9.52 -13.82
N ARG A 146 -8.66 8.71 -13.31
CA ARG A 146 -9.67 9.18 -12.35
C ARG A 146 -9.04 9.78 -11.09
N LEU A 147 -8.05 9.11 -10.50
CA LEU A 147 -7.39 9.61 -9.29
C LEU A 147 -6.66 10.94 -9.55
N ARG A 148 -6.06 11.10 -10.73
CA ARG A 148 -5.43 12.36 -11.14
C ARG A 148 -6.46 13.48 -11.31
N GLU A 149 -7.63 13.19 -11.89
CA GLU A 149 -8.74 14.14 -12.01
C GLU A 149 -9.25 14.59 -10.62
N GLU A 150 -9.25 13.69 -9.64
CA GLU A 150 -9.61 13.97 -8.24
C GLU A 150 -8.49 14.68 -7.43
N GLY A 151 -7.39 15.10 -8.06
CA GLY A 151 -6.34 15.90 -7.40
C GLY A 151 -5.27 15.10 -6.67
N TYR A 152 -5.16 13.78 -6.89
CA TYR A 152 -4.04 12.99 -6.39
C TYR A 152 -2.84 13.05 -7.34
N TYR A 153 -1.63 12.98 -6.78
CA TYR A 153 -0.44 12.68 -7.58
C TYR A 153 -0.44 11.19 -7.90
N VAL A 154 -0.31 10.83 -9.18
CA VAL A 154 -0.39 9.44 -9.62
C VAL A 154 0.80 9.12 -10.50
N VAL A 155 1.48 8.03 -10.19
CA VAL A 155 2.64 7.56 -10.94
C VAL A 155 2.51 6.09 -11.30
N LEU A 156 3.04 5.77 -12.49
CA LEU A 156 3.36 4.41 -12.91
C LEU A 156 4.87 4.23 -12.76
N ALA A 157 5.30 3.34 -11.87
CA ALA A 157 6.71 3.08 -11.61
C ALA A 157 7.11 1.68 -12.09
N TYR A 158 8.26 1.57 -12.76
CA TYR A 158 8.88 0.30 -13.14
C TYR A 158 10.04 0.01 -12.20
N GLY A 159 9.81 -0.87 -11.22
CA GLY A 159 10.77 -1.23 -10.18
C GLY A 159 10.81 -0.27 -8.98
N ALA A 160 11.50 -0.72 -7.93
CA ALA A 160 11.62 -0.02 -6.66
C ALA A 160 12.33 1.33 -6.80
N GLU A 161 13.36 1.41 -7.63
CA GLU A 161 14.15 2.64 -7.83
C GLU A 161 13.29 3.80 -8.34
N GLN A 162 12.44 3.55 -9.34
CA GLN A 162 11.53 4.57 -9.87
C GLN A 162 10.50 5.01 -8.82
N ALA A 163 9.93 4.06 -8.08
CA ALA A 163 8.93 4.35 -7.07
C ALA A 163 9.52 5.15 -5.89
N ILE A 164 10.70 4.76 -5.40
CA ILE A 164 11.40 5.47 -4.32
C ILE A 164 11.73 6.89 -4.76
N THR A 165 12.32 7.06 -5.94
CA THR A 165 12.65 8.39 -6.50
C THR A 165 11.41 9.28 -6.58
N ALA A 166 10.30 8.74 -7.11
CA ALA A 166 9.05 9.50 -7.25
C ALA A 166 8.45 9.90 -5.89
N ILE A 167 8.52 9.03 -4.88
CA ILE A 167 8.03 9.36 -3.52
C ILE A 167 8.93 10.44 -2.89
N LEU A 168 10.25 10.33 -3.03
CA LEU A 168 11.19 11.32 -2.49
C LEU A 168 11.05 12.69 -3.16
N GLU A 169 10.79 12.73 -4.47
CA GLU A 169 10.44 13.96 -5.15
C GLU A 169 9.12 14.54 -4.63
N TYR A 170 8.07 13.72 -4.55
CA TYR A 170 6.76 14.13 -4.08
C TYR A 170 6.77 14.74 -2.66
N ILE A 171 7.50 14.12 -1.72
CA ILE A 171 7.58 14.61 -0.34
C ILE A 171 8.45 15.86 -0.19
N SER A 172 9.22 16.24 -1.21
CA SER A 172 10.01 17.48 -1.22
C SER A 172 9.18 18.72 -1.60
N LEU A 173 7.97 18.55 -2.15
CA LEU A 173 7.12 19.64 -2.59
C LEU A 173 6.68 20.53 -1.42
N LYS A 174 6.90 21.83 -1.56
CA LYS A 174 6.32 22.86 -0.70
C LYS A 174 4.89 23.16 -1.11
N LYS A 175 4.10 23.71 -0.18
CA LYS A 175 2.70 24.08 -0.44
C LYS A 175 2.58 24.92 -1.71
N GLY A 176 1.73 24.48 -2.63
CA GLY A 176 1.48 25.16 -3.90
C GLY A 176 2.41 24.74 -5.06
N GLU A 177 3.46 23.98 -4.80
CA GLU A 177 4.31 23.42 -5.86
C GLU A 177 3.64 22.21 -6.53
N ALA A 178 3.97 22.00 -7.80
CA ALA A 178 3.51 20.87 -8.59
C ALA A 178 4.73 20.18 -9.24
N ILE A 179 4.59 18.90 -9.56
CA ILE A 179 5.59 18.19 -10.38
C ILE A 179 5.19 18.39 -11.84
N GLU A 180 6.09 18.98 -12.63
CA GLU A 180 5.83 19.36 -14.03
C GLU A 180 5.81 18.16 -14.98
N HIS A 181 6.40 17.04 -14.59
CA HIS A 181 6.46 15.83 -15.38
C HIS A 181 5.56 14.74 -14.81
N VAL A 182 5.22 13.77 -15.65
CA VAL A 182 4.47 12.58 -15.24
C VAL A 182 5.33 11.37 -15.54
N LEU A 183 5.82 10.71 -14.49
CA LEU A 183 6.63 9.51 -14.62
C LEU A 183 5.89 8.46 -15.48
N ASN A 184 6.55 8.04 -16.57
CA ASN A 184 6.02 7.11 -17.57
C ASN A 184 4.64 7.53 -18.16
N GLY A 185 4.35 8.84 -18.21
CA GLY A 185 3.06 9.37 -18.68
C GLY A 185 2.72 9.00 -20.13
N ASP A 186 3.72 8.78 -20.97
CA ASP A 186 3.58 8.23 -22.33
C ASP A 186 2.90 6.85 -22.35
N LYS A 187 3.06 6.05 -21.29
CA LYS A 187 2.54 4.67 -21.20
C LYS A 187 1.11 4.58 -20.69
N TRP A 188 0.55 5.64 -20.10
CA TRP A 188 -0.77 5.57 -19.47
C TRP A 188 -1.60 6.84 -19.54
N LEU A 189 -0.97 8.02 -19.44
CA LEU A 189 -1.69 9.29 -19.45
C LEU A 189 -2.00 9.70 -20.89
N TYR A 190 -0.99 9.67 -21.76
CA TYR A 190 -1.09 10.10 -23.16
C TYR A 190 -1.33 8.96 -24.15
N ALA A 191 -1.34 7.71 -23.67
CA ALA A 191 -1.67 6.55 -24.48
C ALA A 191 -3.14 6.61 -24.93
N ALA A 192 -3.37 6.42 -26.24
CA ALA A 192 -4.70 6.43 -26.86
C ALA A 192 -5.59 5.29 -26.35
#